data_AF-A0A7V8ZK47-F1
#
_entry.id   AF-A0A7V8ZK47-F1
#
_cell.length_a   1.000
_cell.length_b   1.000
_cell.length_c   1.000
_cell.angle_alpha   90.00
_cell.angle_beta   90.00
_cell.angle_gamma   90.00
#
_symmetry.space_group_name_H-M   'P 1'
#
loop_
_entity.id
_entity.type
_entity.pdbx_description
1 polymer ?
#
loop_
_entity_poly.entity_id
_entity_poly.type
_entity_poly.pdbx_seq_one_letter_code
_entity_poly.pdbx_strand_id
1 'polypeptide(L)'
;MVFTGGGQRGQASVELVALLPILAVLCAVGWQMVVAGQTVWLAGTAARGAARAHALGRDADAGGRAALPVAMRGGLRVQTGEGGRVSVRLRIPAVIPGGGRLGS
;
A
#
# COMPACT_ATOMS: atom_id res chain seq x y z
N MET A 1 41.03 25.32 35.47
CA MET A 1 40.68 23.94 35.07
C MET A 1 39.20 23.74 35.41
N VAL A 2 38.30 23.96 34.44
CA VAL A 2 36.85 23.92 34.65
C VAL A 2 36.31 22.61 34.07
N PHE A 3 35.51 21.91 34.86
CA PHE A 3 35.02 20.55 34.60
C PHE A 3 33.97 20.52 33.48
N THR A 4 34.31 19.96 32.32
CA THR A 4 33.32 19.56 31.29
C THR A 4 32.79 18.16 31.61
N GLY A 5 31.95 18.06 32.64
CA GLY A 5 31.39 16.78 33.10
C GLY A 5 29.92 16.51 32.70
N GLY A 6 29.17 17.53 32.31
CA GLY A 6 27.71 17.42 32.10
C GLY A 6 27.25 17.28 30.64
N GLY A 7 28.10 17.56 29.66
CA GLY A 7 27.70 17.69 28.24
C GLY A 7 27.59 16.39 27.46
N GLN A 8 28.39 15.37 27.78
CA GLN A 8 28.53 14.19 26.91
C GLN A 8 27.29 13.27 26.89
N ARG A 9 26.59 13.12 28.01
CA ARG A 9 25.35 12.28 28.07
C ARG A 9 24.15 12.98 27.44
N GLY A 10 24.04 14.30 27.58
CA GLY A 10 23.00 15.11 26.97
C GLY A 10 23.17 15.23 25.46
N GLN A 11 24.40 15.46 24.99
CA GLN A 11 24.73 15.56 23.56
C GLN A 11 24.45 14.25 22.81
N ALA A 12 24.83 13.10 23.37
CA ALA A 12 24.53 11.80 22.79
C ALA A 12 23.01 11.52 22.68
N SER A 13 22.22 11.99 23.64
CA SER A 13 20.76 11.85 23.60
C SER A 13 20.11 12.76 22.55
N VAL A 14 20.64 13.98 22.38
CA VAL A 14 20.17 14.93 21.35
C VAL A 14 20.47 14.42 19.94
N GLU A 15 21.64 13.81 19.74
CA GLU A 15 22.04 13.21 18.47
C GLU A 15 21.11 12.04 18.06
N LEU A 16 20.74 11.18 19.02
CA LEU A 16 19.78 10.10 18.77
C LEU A 16 18.37 10.64 18.44
N VAL A 17 17.92 11.67 19.14
CA VAL A 17 16.63 12.33 18.86
C VAL A 17 16.64 12.98 17.47
N ALA A 18 17.77 13.50 17.01
CA ALA A 18 17.93 14.02 15.65
C ALA A 18 17.80 12.94 14.56
N LEU A 19 18.01 11.65 14.89
CA LEU A 19 17.82 10.52 13.97
C LEU A 19 16.38 10.00 13.92
N LEU A 20 15.53 10.31 14.92
CA LEU A 20 14.12 9.92 14.94
C LEU A 20 13.34 10.22 13.65
N PRO A 21 13.43 11.41 13.02
CA PRO A 21 12.72 11.65 11.76
C PRO A 21 13.16 10.71 10.64
N ILE A 22 14.44 10.39 10.55
CA ILE A 22 14.96 9.45 9.55
C ILE A 22 14.40 8.04 9.81
N LEU A 23 14.44 7.60 11.07
CA LEU A 23 13.86 6.31 11.46
C LEU A 23 12.35 6.25 11.16
N ALA A 24 11.61 7.34 11.43
CA ALA A 24 10.20 7.42 11.13
C ALA A 24 9.92 7.29 9.62
N VAL A 25 10.72 7.92 8.76
CA VAL A 25 10.61 7.77 7.30
C VAL A 25 10.91 6.33 6.88
N LEU A 26 11.96 5.71 7.41
CA LEU A 26 12.29 4.32 7.09
C LEU A 26 11.18 3.35 7.53
N CYS A 27 10.61 3.55 8.73
CA CYS A 27 9.45 2.79 9.20
C CYS A 27 8.23 3.00 8.28
N ALA A 28 7.97 4.24 7.85
CA ALA A 28 6.88 4.54 6.92
C ALA A 28 7.08 3.85 5.57
N VAL A 29 8.30 3.84 5.01
CA VAL A 29 8.62 3.13 3.77
C VAL A 29 8.45 1.62 3.94
N GLY A 30 8.99 1.04 5.01
CA GLY A 30 8.81 -0.39 5.31
C GLY A 30 7.33 -0.75 5.44
N TRP A 31 6.54 0.12 6.07
CA TRP A 31 5.09 -0.05 6.19
C TRP A 31 4.37 0.04 4.83
N GLN A 32 4.76 0.97 3.93
CA GLN A 32 4.21 1.00 2.57
C GLN A 32 4.47 -0.31 1.82
N MET A 33 5.65 -0.92 2.01
CA MET A 33 5.98 -2.19 1.37
C MET A 33 5.05 -3.32 1.83
N VAL A 34 4.71 -3.35 3.13
CA VAL A 34 3.71 -4.29 3.68
C VAL A 34 2.35 -4.07 3.02
N VAL A 35 1.87 -2.82 2.98
CA VAL A 35 0.57 -2.47 2.36
C VAL A 35 0.54 -2.81 0.87
N ALA A 36 1.64 -2.59 0.14
CA ALA A 36 1.78 -2.97 -1.25
C ALA A 36 1.70 -4.50 -1.42
N GLY A 37 2.40 -5.26 -0.58
CA GLY A 37 2.34 -6.72 -0.58
C GLY A 37 0.93 -7.27 -0.33
N GLN A 38 0.22 -6.71 0.65
CA GLN A 38 -1.19 -7.06 0.92
C GLN A 38 -2.08 -6.76 -0.30
N THR A 39 -1.86 -5.63 -0.97
CA THR A 39 -2.62 -5.25 -2.18
C THR A 39 -2.37 -6.23 -3.32
N VAL A 40 -1.12 -6.66 -3.53
CA VAL A 40 -0.77 -7.68 -4.55
C VAL A 40 -1.49 -9.00 -4.27
N TRP A 41 -1.49 -9.45 -3.01
CA TRP A 41 -2.19 -10.66 -2.62
C TRP A 41 -3.70 -10.56 -2.90
N LEU A 42 -4.32 -9.44 -2.50
CA LEU A 42 -5.73 -9.17 -2.74
C LEU A 42 -6.08 -9.06 -4.23
N ALA A 43 -5.24 -8.42 -5.04
CA ALA A 43 -5.43 -8.36 -6.49
C ALA A 43 -5.47 -9.76 -7.11
N GLY A 44 -4.63 -10.69 -6.64
CA GLY A 44 -4.67 -12.09 -7.06
C GLY A 44 -5.99 -12.79 -6.69
N THR A 45 -6.51 -12.56 -5.49
CA THR A 45 -7.82 -13.12 -5.08
C THR A 45 -8.96 -12.55 -5.93
N ALA A 46 -8.93 -11.25 -6.22
CA ALA A 46 -9.91 -10.56 -7.06
C ALA A 46 -9.84 -11.06 -8.51
N ALA A 47 -8.64 -11.26 -9.07
CA ALA A 47 -8.46 -11.81 -10.42
C ALA A 47 -9.07 -13.21 -10.54
N ARG A 48 -8.85 -14.09 -9.55
CA ARG A 48 -9.46 -15.43 -9.52
C ARG A 48 -10.98 -15.37 -9.33
N GLY A 49 -11.50 -14.40 -8.58
CA GLY A 49 -12.94 -14.17 -8.44
C GLY A 49 -13.57 -13.73 -9.76
N ALA A 50 -12.97 -12.72 -10.40
CA ALA A 50 -13.42 -12.17 -11.68
C ALA A 50 -13.35 -13.20 -12.81
N ALA A 51 -12.27 -13.97 -12.91
CA ALA A 51 -12.11 -15.02 -13.90
C ALA A 51 -13.17 -16.13 -13.76
N ARG A 52 -13.46 -16.57 -12.52
CA ARG A 52 -14.52 -17.56 -12.26
C ARG A 52 -15.90 -17.02 -12.62
N ALA A 53 -16.20 -15.78 -12.26
CA ALA A 53 -17.46 -15.15 -12.63
C ALA A 53 -17.61 -15.06 -14.15
N HIS A 54 -16.56 -14.60 -14.85
CA HIS A 54 -16.55 -14.52 -16.31
C HIS A 54 -16.72 -15.89 -16.99
N ALA A 55 -16.00 -16.92 -16.52
CA ALA A 55 -16.11 -18.29 -17.04
C ALA A 55 -17.51 -18.89 -16.88
N LEU A 56 -18.28 -18.39 -15.91
CA LEU A 56 -19.65 -18.83 -15.63
C LEU A 56 -20.70 -17.92 -16.27
N GLY A 57 -20.30 -17.03 -17.18
CA GLY A 57 -21.19 -16.08 -17.87
C GLY A 57 -21.75 -14.98 -16.97
N ARG A 58 -21.11 -14.73 -15.82
CA ARG A 58 -21.53 -13.75 -14.81
C ARG A 58 -20.69 -12.48 -14.89
N ASP A 59 -21.13 -11.44 -14.19
CA ASP A 59 -20.37 -10.20 -14.09
C ASP A 59 -19.01 -10.40 -13.41
N ALA A 60 -17.94 -10.22 -14.18
CA ALA A 60 -16.56 -10.35 -13.73
C ALA A 60 -16.18 -9.27 -12.70
N ASP A 61 -16.73 -8.06 -12.83
CA ASP A 61 -16.45 -6.97 -11.89
C ASP A 61 -17.04 -7.29 -10.51
N ALA A 62 -18.32 -7.70 -10.45
CA ALA A 62 -18.95 -8.16 -9.22
C ALA A 62 -18.19 -9.34 -8.58
N GLY A 63 -17.75 -10.32 -9.39
CA GLY A 63 -16.96 -11.46 -8.92
C GLY A 63 -15.60 -11.05 -8.32
N GLY A 64 -14.93 -10.05 -8.92
CA GLY A 64 -13.70 -9.48 -8.38
C GLY A 64 -13.93 -8.68 -7.09
N ARG A 65 -14.97 -7.84 -7.04
CA ARG A 65 -15.31 -7.02 -5.86
C ARG A 65 -15.71 -7.85 -4.65
N ALA A 66 -16.39 -8.98 -4.86
CA ALA A 66 -16.80 -9.88 -3.79
C ALA A 66 -15.60 -10.48 -3.04
N ALA A 67 -14.46 -10.64 -3.72
CA ALA A 67 -13.22 -11.14 -3.12
C ALA A 67 -12.42 -10.05 -2.36
N LEU A 68 -12.86 -8.79 -2.39
CA LEU A 68 -12.15 -7.67 -1.75
C LEU A 68 -12.86 -7.13 -0.51
N PRO A 69 -12.08 -6.66 0.49
CA PRO A 69 -12.60 -5.83 1.57
C PRO A 69 -13.27 -4.56 1.04
N VAL A 70 -14.33 -4.10 1.72
CA VAL A 70 -15.14 -2.93 1.31
C VAL A 70 -14.27 -1.71 1.00
N ALA A 71 -13.29 -1.42 1.85
CA ALA A 71 -12.39 -0.27 1.73
C ALA A 71 -11.56 -0.26 0.43
N MET A 72 -11.33 -1.41 -0.20
CA MET A 72 -10.50 -1.53 -1.40
C MET A 72 -11.31 -1.69 -2.70
N ARG A 73 -12.63 -1.91 -2.60
CA ARG A 73 -13.50 -2.09 -3.78
C ARG A 73 -13.50 -0.87 -4.69
N GLY A 74 -13.44 0.34 -4.13
CA GLY A 74 -13.42 1.59 -4.91
C GLY A 74 -12.16 1.78 -5.77
N GLY A 75 -11.09 1.04 -5.49
CA GLY A 75 -9.85 1.04 -6.27
C GLY A 75 -9.75 -0.07 -7.32
N LEU A 76 -10.75 -0.95 -7.41
CA LEU A 76 -10.75 -2.08 -8.33
C LEU A 76 -11.23 -1.65 -9.72
N ARG A 77 -10.49 -2.05 -10.75
CA ARG A 77 -10.95 -2.03 -12.14
C ARG A 77 -10.79 -3.42 -12.75
N VAL A 78 -11.87 -3.95 -13.29
CA VAL A 78 -11.87 -5.22 -14.03
C VAL A 78 -12.13 -4.92 -15.50
N GLN A 79 -11.39 -5.56 -16.39
CA GLN A 79 -11.58 -5.48 -17.84
C GLN A 79 -11.60 -6.88 -18.42
N THR A 80 -12.65 -7.18 -19.17
CA THR A 80 -12.77 -8.42 -19.97
C THR A 80 -12.35 -8.10 -21.40
N GLY A 81 -11.42 -8.87 -21.94
CA GLY A 81 -10.97 -8.79 -23.32
C GLY A 81 -11.35 -10.02 -24.13
N GLU A 82 -10.98 -10.00 -25.41
CA GLU A 82 -11.22 -11.12 -26.31
C GLU A 82 -10.54 -12.41 -25.85
N GLY A 83 -11.12 -13.55 -26.22
CA GLY A 83 -10.61 -14.88 -25.88
C GLY A 83 -10.69 -15.24 -24.39
N GLY A 84 -11.61 -14.63 -23.64
CA GLY A 84 -11.83 -14.93 -22.21
C GLY A 84 -10.78 -14.32 -21.28
N ARG A 85 -9.99 -13.36 -21.76
CA ARG A 85 -8.96 -12.68 -20.94
C ARG A 85 -9.64 -11.75 -19.92
N VAL A 86 -9.32 -11.91 -18.63
CA VAL A 86 -9.76 -11.01 -17.57
C VAL A 86 -8.56 -10.30 -16.94
N SER A 87 -8.52 -8.98 -17.02
CA SER A 87 -7.50 -8.13 -16.40
C SER A 87 -8.07 -7.45 -15.16
N VAL A 88 -7.30 -7.47 -14.07
CA VAL A 88 -7.66 -6.82 -12.82
C VAL A 88 -6.58 -5.83 -12.42
N ARG A 89 -6.98 -4.61 -12.11
CA ARG A 89 -6.11 -3.57 -11.54
C ARG A 89 -6.68 -3.12 -10.20
N LEU A 90 -5.81 -3.05 -9.20
CA LEU A 90 -6.16 -2.59 -7.87
C LEU A 90 -5.18 -1.49 -7.44
N ARG A 91 -5.71 -0.38 -6.92
CA ARG A 91 -4.90 0.74 -6.44
C ARG A 91 -4.31 0.44 -5.05
N ILE A 92 -3.01 0.63 -4.90
CA ILE A 92 -2.31 0.51 -3.61
C ILE A 92 -2.69 1.72 -2.73
N PRO A 93 -3.20 1.51 -1.50
CA PRO A 93 -3.41 2.58 -0.55
C PRO A 93 -2.08 3.19 -0.13
N ALA A 94 -1.98 4.52 -0.13
CA ALA A 94 -0.81 5.22 0.40
C ALA A 94 -1.05 5.61 1.86
N VAL A 95 -0.11 5.26 2.73
CA VAL A 95 -0.14 5.60 4.17
C VAL A 95 0.06 7.11 4.41
N ILE A 96 0.67 7.85 3.47
CA ILE A 96 0.75 9.31 3.51
C ILE A 96 -0.26 9.87 2.48
N PRO A 97 -1.36 10.52 2.92
CA PRO A 97 -2.27 11.18 2.01
C PRO A 97 -1.63 12.48 1.51
N GLY A 98 -1.14 12.52 0.25
CA GLY A 98 -0.70 13.80 -0.34
C GLY A 98 0.39 13.79 -1.42
N GLY A 99 0.95 12.65 -1.83
CA GLY A 99 2.14 12.62 -2.71
C GLY A 99 1.94 12.48 -4.22
N GLY A 100 0.77 12.71 -4.82
CA GLY A 100 0.64 12.42 -6.26
C GLY A 100 -0.70 12.67 -6.96
N ARG A 101 -1.30 13.84 -6.73
CA ARG A 101 -2.24 14.44 -7.69
C ARG A 101 -1.90 15.92 -7.86
N LEU A 102 -0.76 16.19 -8.49
CA LEU A 102 -0.48 17.45 -9.19
C LEU A 102 -0.39 17.10 -10.68
N GLY A 103 -1.22 17.76 -11.49
CA GLY A 103 -1.32 17.52 -12.93
C GLY A 103 -2.77 17.23 -13.35
N SER A 104 -3.63 18.23 -13.23
CA SER A 104 -4.76 18.43 -14.13
C SER A 104 -4.27 19.06 -15.42
#